data_AF-A0A5B0D2K1-F1
#
_entry.id   AF-A0A5B0D2K1-F1
#
_cell.length_a   1.000
_cell.length_b   1.000
_cell.length_c   1.000
_cell.angle_alpha   90.00
_cell.angle_beta   90.00
_cell.angle_gamma   90.00
#
_symmetry.space_group_name_H-M   'P 1'
#
loop_
_entity.id
_entity.type
_entity.pdbx_description
1 polymer ?
#
loop_
_entity_poly.entity_id
_entity_poly.type
_entity_poly.pdbx_seq_one_letter_code
_entity_poly.pdbx_strand_id
1 'polypeptide(L)' 'MSLLAAIEPTMMRRRAQDAIDDAILRMDAWWLVLMAAILVFGVAFLAALALWCFFSAGGRRFSGNWKWGKTGVSVWIECV' A
#
# COMPACT_ATOMS: atom_id res chain seq x y z
N MET A 1 35.23 -39.02 6.91
CA MET A 1 35.50 -37.62 7.28
C MET A 1 35.39 -36.73 6.04
N SER A 2 34.19 -36.30 5.64
CA SER A 2 34.02 -35.37 4.49
C SER A 2 32.76 -34.51 4.54
N LEU A 3 31.88 -34.67 5.54
CA LEU A 3 30.63 -33.91 5.62
C LEU A 3 30.84 -32.46 6.10
N LEU A 4 31.89 -32.19 6.89
CA LEU A 4 32.11 -30.86 7.48
C LEU A 4 32.60 -29.80 6.47
N ALA A 5 33.40 -30.19 5.46
CA ALA A 5 33.92 -29.26 4.46
C ALA A 5 32.86 -28.81 3.43
N ALA A 6 31.81 -29.60 3.22
CA ALA A 6 30.71 -29.24 2.32
C ALA A 6 29.71 -28.26 2.96
N ILE A 7 29.66 -28.18 4.29
CA ILE A 7 28.68 -27.38 5.04
C ILE A 7 29.13 -25.91 5.16
N GLU A 8 30.42 -25.63 5.26
CA GLU A 8 30.96 -24.27 5.40
C GLU A 8 30.51 -23.27 4.32
N PRO A 9 30.59 -23.56 3.00
CA PRO A 9 30.13 -22.60 1.98
C PRO A 9 28.61 -22.40 2.01
N THR A 10 27.85 -23.43 2.42
CA THR A 10 26.38 -23.34 2.50
C THR A 10 25.93 -22.50 3.71
N MET A 11 26.62 -22.59 4.84
CA MET A 11 26.32 -21.81 6.04
C MET A 11 26.66 -20.33 5.86
N MET A 12 27.79 -20.02 5.21
CA MET A 12 28.17 -18.64 4.89
C MET A 12 27.20 -18.00 3.90
N ARG A 13 26.75 -18.76 2.89
CA ARG A 13 25.73 -18.30 1.94
C ARG A 13 24.38 -18.03 2.59
N ARG A 14 23.91 -18.90 3.50
CA ARG A 14 22.65 -18.69 4.23
C ARG A 14 22.72 -17.46 5.13
N ARG A 15 23.81 -17.29 5.90
CA ARG A 15 23.99 -16.09 6.74
C ARG A 15 24.01 -14.79 5.93
N ALA A 16 24.62 -14.82 4.74
CA ALA A 16 24.61 -13.67 3.84
C ALA A 16 23.20 -13.39 3.28
N GLN A 17 22.42 -14.42 2.95
CA GLN A 17 21.02 -14.27 2.55
C GLN A 17 20.17 -13.72 3.69
N ASP A 18 20.27 -14.29 4.89
CA ASP A 18 19.50 -13.84 6.05
C ASP A 18 19.80 -12.37 6.40
N ALA A 19 21.05 -11.94 6.28
CA ALA A 19 21.44 -10.54 6.53
C ALA A 19 20.91 -9.57 5.45
N ILE A 20 20.84 -10.02 4.19
CA ILE A 20 20.27 -9.23 3.10
C ILE A 20 18.74 -9.17 3.24
N ASP A 21 18.09 -10.28 3.56
CA ASP A 21 16.64 -10.35 3.77
C ASP A 21 16.22 -9.46 4.96
N ASP A 22 16.97 -9.47 6.07
CA ASP A 22 16.70 -8.60 7.23
C ASP A 22 16.90 -7.10 6.91
N ALA A 23 17.88 -6.77 6.05
CA ALA A 23 18.11 -5.42 5.59
C ALA A 23 17.00 -4.92 4.64
N ILE A 24 16.53 -5.77 3.73
CA ILE A 24 15.41 -5.47 2.83
C ILE A 24 14.12 -5.28 3.61
N LEU A 25 13.83 -6.19 4.57
CA LEU A 25 12.63 -6.11 5.41
C LEU A 25 12.53 -4.76 6.14
N ARG A 26 13.67 -4.26 6.66
CA ARG A 26 13.72 -2.97 7.38
C ARG A 26 13.48 -1.76 6.49
N MET A 27 13.92 -1.80 5.24
CA MET A 27 13.70 -0.68 4.31
C MET A 27 12.29 -0.69 3.70
N ASP A 28 11.69 -1.86 3.49
CA ASP A 28 10.34 -1.98 2.93
C ASP A 28 9.21 -1.83 3.96
N ALA A 29 9.47 -2.09 5.24
CA ALA A 29 8.44 -2.05 6.28
C ALA A 29 7.77 -0.66 6.39
N TRP A 30 8.55 0.43 6.33
CA TRP A 30 7.98 1.77 6.45
C TRP A 30 7.26 2.23 5.19
N TRP A 31 7.70 1.77 4.02
CA TRP A 31 7.03 2.05 2.75
C TRP A 31 5.62 1.46 2.70
N LEU A 32 5.46 0.24 3.21
CA LEU A 32 4.15 -0.39 3.37
C LEU A 32 3.22 0.40 4.30
N VAL A 33 3.74 0.93 5.41
CA VAL A 33 2.97 1.78 6.34
C VAL A 33 2.53 3.07 5.65
N LEU A 34 3.42 3.73 4.90
CA LEU A 34 3.09 4.93 4.15
C LEU A 34 2.00 4.68 3.10
N MET A 35 2.09 3.57 2.36
CA MET A 35 1.07 3.18 1.39
C MET A 35 -0.28 2.87 2.05
N ALA A 36 -0.26 2.16 3.19
CA ALA A 36 -1.46 1.90 3.97
C ALA A 36 -2.11 3.21 4.44
N ALA A 37 -1.31 4.18 4.92
CA ALA A 37 -1.82 5.48 5.34
C ALA A 37 -2.47 6.25 4.16
N ILE A 38 -1.84 6.29 2.98
CA ILE A 38 -2.42 6.95 1.79
C ILE A 38 -3.74 6.30 1.39
N LEU A 39 -3.81 4.96 1.41
CA LEU A 39 -5.05 4.23 1.10
C LEU A 39 -6.17 4.56 2.10
N VAL A 40 -5.85 4.57 3.40
CA VAL A 40 -6.83 4.94 4.44
C VAL A 40 -7.31 6.36 4.25
N PHE A 41 -6.43 7.32 3.97
CA PHE A 41 -6.81 8.70 3.68
C PHE A 41 -7.70 8.81 2.44
N GLY A 42 -7.38 8.07 1.37
CA GLY A 42 -8.21 8.04 0.15
C GLY A 42 -9.61 7.51 0.40
N VAL A 43 -9.74 6.40 1.13
CA VAL A 43 -11.04 5.80 1.47
C VAL A 43 -11.82 6.70 2.43
N ALA A 44 -11.17 7.27 3.44
CA ALA A 44 -11.80 8.18 4.39
C ALA A 44 -12.35 9.42 3.70
N PHE A 45 -11.61 9.99 2.74
CA PHE A 45 -12.05 11.15 1.97
C PHE A 45 -13.29 10.85 1.13
N LEU A 46 -13.31 9.70 0.44
CA LEU A 46 -14.47 9.25 -0.32
C LEU A 46 -15.69 8.98 0.57
N ALA A 47 -15.49 8.35 1.74
CA ALA A 47 -16.55 8.10 2.71
C ALA A 47 -17.13 9.41 3.26
N ALA A 48 -16.29 10.39 3.60
CA ALA A 48 -16.72 11.70 4.07
C ALA A 48 -17.58 12.44 3.04
N LEU A 49 -17.21 12.38 1.75
CA LEU A 49 -18.00 12.95 0.66
C LEU A 49 -19.35 12.24 0.50
N ALA A 50 -19.39 10.91 0.61
CA ALA A 50 -20.64 10.16 0.58
C ALA A 50 -21.55 10.51 1.76
N LEU A 51 -20.99 10.64 2.97
CA LEU A 51 -21.71 11.13 4.15
C LEU A 51 -22.26 12.53 3.91
N TRP A 52 -21.46 13.43 3.33
CA TRP A 52 -21.90 14.80 3.03
C TRP A 52 -23.08 14.83 2.05
N CYS A 53 -23.05 14.02 0.98
CA CYS A 53 -24.19 13.90 0.07
C CYS A 53 -25.44 13.40 0.80
N PHE A 54 -25.29 12.42 1.71
CA PHE A 54 -26.42 11.84 2.43
C PHE A 54 -27.05 12.83 3.43
N PHE A 55 -26.24 13.50 4.25
CA PHE A 55 -26.73 14.37 5.32
C PHE A 55 -27.04 15.81 4.88
N SER A 56 -26.17 16.42 4.06
CA SER A 56 -26.29 17.83 3.68
C SER A 56 -26.94 18.06 2.32
N ALA A 57 -26.86 17.08 1.39
CA ALA A 57 -27.38 17.25 0.02
C ALA A 57 -28.77 16.64 -0.21
N GLY A 58 -29.50 16.29 0.84
CA GLY A 58 -30.91 15.88 0.77
C GLY A 58 -31.15 14.39 0.49
N GLY A 59 -30.27 13.49 0.96
CA GLY A 59 -30.44 12.03 0.77
C GLY A 59 -30.06 11.52 -0.63
N ARG A 60 -29.34 12.35 -1.39
CA ARG A 60 -28.84 12.05 -2.73
C ARG A 60 -27.70 11.03 -2.69
N ARG A 61 -27.63 10.14 -3.67
CA ARG A 61 -26.59 9.11 -3.80
C ARG A 61 -25.30 9.72 -4.34
N PHE A 62 -24.19 9.25 -3.79
CA PHE A 62 -22.86 9.54 -4.32
C PHE A 62 -22.66 8.80 -5.65
N SER A 63 -22.45 9.54 -6.74
CA SER A 63 -21.97 9.03 -8.03
C SER A 63 -20.58 9.61 -8.28
N GLY A 64 -19.60 8.74 -8.52
CA GLY A 64 -18.23 9.14 -8.78
C GLY A 64 -17.64 8.40 -9.96
N ASN A 65 -16.96 9.11 -10.86
CA ASN A 65 -16.18 8.52 -11.94
C ASN A 65 -14.69 8.79 -11.68
N TRP A 66 -13.90 7.72 -11.67
CA TRP A 66 -12.46 7.79 -11.46
C TRP A 66 -11.72 7.51 -12.76
N LYS A 67 -11.09 8.55 -13.31
CA LYS A 67 -10.38 8.47 -14.58
C LYS A 67 -8.88 8.68 -14.34
N TRP A 68 -8.13 7.61 -14.55
CA TRP A 68 -6.68 7.57 -14.45
C TRP A 68 -6.09 7.86 -15.84
N GLY A 69 -5.38 8.98 -15.97
CA GLY A 69 -4.69 9.38 -17.20
C GLY A 69 -3.18 9.54 -16.96
N LYS A 70 -2.39 9.50 -18.04
CA LYS A 70 -0.92 9.66 -17.96
C LYS A 70 -0.47 11.02 -17.41
N THR A 71 -1.32 12.03 -17.47
CA THR A 71 -1.05 13.41 -17.04
C THR A 71 -1.71 13.77 -15.72
N GLY A 72 -2.47 12.86 -15.09
CA GLY A 72 -3.10 13.14 -13.80
C GLY A 72 -4.27 12.22 -13.46
N VAL A 73 -4.76 12.39 -12.24
CA VAL A 73 -5.95 11.72 -11.71
C VAL A 73 -7.08 12.74 -11.68
N SER A 74 -8.17 12.46 -12.39
CA SER A 74 -9.39 13.27 -12.33
C SER A 74 -10.46 12.52 -11.54
N VAL A 75 -11.03 13.21 -10.56
CA VAL A 75 -12.09 12.68 -9.69
C VAL A 75 -13.31 13.54 -9.89
N TRP A 76 -14.35 12.97 -10.50
CA TRP A 76 -15.64 13.62 -10.62
C TRP A 76 -16.55 13.09 -9.53
N ILE A 77 -17.14 13.98 -8.74
CA ILE A 77 -18.02 13.67 -7.61
C ILE A 77 -19.32 14.42 -7.80
N GLU A 78 -20.43 13.70 -7.94
CA GLU A 78 -21.77 14.25 -8.03
C GLU A 78 -22.66 13.66 -6.92
N CYS A 79 -23.47 14.51 -6.28
CA CYS A 79 -24.56 14.05 -5.41
C CYS A 79 -25.86 14.03 -6.24
N VAL A 80 -26.37 12.83 -6.54
CA VAL A 80 -27.55 12.60 -7.42
C VAL A 80 -28.80 12.24 -6.64
#